data_AF-A0A098E8U7-F1
#
_entry.id   AF-A0A098E8U7-F1
#
_cell.length_a   1.000
_cell.length_b   1.000
_cell.length_c   1.000
_cell.angle_alpha   90.00
_cell.angle_beta   90.00
_cell.angle_gamma   90.00
#
_symmetry.space_group_name_H-M   'P 1'
#
loop_
_entity.id
_entity.type
_entity.pdbx_description
1 polymer ?
#
loop_
_entity_poly.entity_id
_entity_poly.type
_entity_poly.pdbx_seq_one_letter_code
_entity_poly.pdbx_strand_id
1 'polypeptide(L)'
;MNLENFPERVDVELLLKLAEYLRKDDVAPIGAKEVAEVIAKNFDNIPENIRNELLLKLAKKESAAKAIARVVADKFDAIPENIRNDLLFKLAEKDSAAREVASAIAYNFNKLPENVRNLLFKLADNESAASEVAHVAVHNKFNKIDDDVRYKLLLKLAEKDNITWEIACIFADKFNKLPENIMNELLLKTANKRMISLYVKWINEFKNKNDSIYRNLSVALPELDRMCSLLELGETITEDCTRLYRQAADKGFATRISIKSIIGAIIHYVTKSTGEPRTLEEIAEKSGISKAEIGRTYKNVIRSMNLKQPKTNIESYIAFYASKLGISNAAKEELKRMFKVVKKTGINSGKGPSGFVGAAIFLACERVGEKCKKKEIIRVVKTTPATLDLRYKEIKNEIENLEDTGNEKAIK
;
A
#
# COMPACT_ATOMS: atom_id res chain seq x y z
N MET A 1 7.54 -59.31 -17.04
CA MET A 1 8.53 -59.63 -18.09
C MET A 1 9.54 -58.49 -18.11
N ASN A 2 10.82 -58.76 -17.84
CA ASN A 2 11.87 -57.74 -17.78
C ASN A 2 11.97 -56.97 -19.10
N LEU A 3 11.90 -55.64 -19.04
CA LEU A 3 11.91 -54.72 -20.19
C LEU A 3 13.32 -54.42 -20.73
N GLU A 4 14.36 -55.10 -20.24
CA GLU A 4 15.76 -54.75 -20.54
C GLU A 4 16.38 -55.49 -21.73
N ASN A 5 15.70 -56.47 -22.35
CA ASN A 5 16.26 -57.22 -23.48
C ASN A 5 15.34 -57.18 -24.72
N PHE A 6 15.16 -55.99 -25.30
CA PHE A 6 14.68 -55.88 -26.68
C PHE A 6 15.88 -55.88 -27.64
N PRO A 7 15.86 -56.64 -28.74
CA PRO A 7 16.97 -56.69 -29.70
C PRO A 7 17.23 -55.29 -30.31
N GLU A 8 18.50 -54.98 -30.58
CA GLU A 8 19.03 -53.68 -31.06
C GLU A 8 18.41 -53.18 -32.39
N ARG A 9 17.51 -53.94 -33.01
CA ARG A 9 16.61 -53.49 -34.07
C ARG A 9 15.20 -53.94 -33.73
N VAL A 10 14.38 -53.01 -33.26
CA VAL A 10 12.94 -53.24 -33.22
C VAL A 10 12.47 -53.39 -34.66
N ASP A 11 11.96 -54.57 -35.01
CA ASP A 11 11.44 -54.84 -36.35
C ASP A 11 10.28 -53.89 -36.65
N VAL A 12 10.50 -53.01 -37.63
CA VAL A 12 9.54 -52.04 -38.13
C VAL A 12 8.22 -52.71 -38.51
N GLU A 13 8.30 -53.93 -39.03
CA GLU A 13 7.12 -54.71 -39.43
C GLU A 13 6.33 -55.22 -38.21
N LEU A 14 7.01 -55.47 -37.08
CA LEU A 14 6.38 -55.82 -35.82
C LEU A 14 5.67 -54.61 -35.19
N LEU A 15 6.26 -53.41 -35.26
CA LEU A 15 5.60 -52.17 -34.80
C LEU A 15 4.38 -51.82 -35.65
N LEU A 16 4.45 -52.03 -36.97
CA LEU A 16 3.31 -51.88 -37.88
C LEU A 16 2.23 -52.94 -37.58
N LYS A 17 2.59 -54.22 -37.41
CA LYS A 17 1.66 -55.29 -37.02
C LYS A 17 1.02 -55.05 -35.65
N LEU A 18 1.76 -54.54 -34.67
CA LEU A 18 1.22 -54.12 -33.37
C LEU A 18 0.24 -52.96 -33.51
N ALA A 19 0.56 -51.95 -34.33
CA ALA A 19 -0.36 -50.84 -34.63
C ALA A 19 -1.61 -51.27 -35.40
N GLU A 20 -1.52 -52.29 -36.27
CA GLU A 20 -2.66 -52.93 -36.93
C GLU A 20 -3.48 -53.82 -35.99
N TYR A 21 -2.83 -54.53 -35.06
CA TYR A 21 -3.49 -55.33 -34.04
C TYR A 21 -4.34 -54.47 -33.09
N LEU A 22 -3.89 -53.24 -32.82
CA LEU A 22 -4.60 -52.19 -32.08
C LEU A 22 -5.77 -51.54 -32.85
N ARG A 23 -6.08 -51.98 -34.08
CA ARG A 23 -7.31 -51.62 -34.81
C ARG A 23 -8.53 -52.43 -34.35
N LYS A 24 -8.35 -53.56 -33.68
CA LYS A 24 -9.48 -54.35 -33.16
C LYS A 24 -9.98 -53.65 -31.90
N ASP A 25 -11.22 -53.17 -31.93
CA ASP A 25 -11.84 -52.33 -30.89
C ASP A 25 -11.97 -52.97 -29.49
N ASP A 26 -11.47 -54.20 -29.29
CA ASP A 26 -11.64 -55.01 -28.06
C ASP A 26 -10.34 -55.33 -27.29
N VAL A 27 -9.19 -54.72 -27.61
CA VAL A 27 -7.96 -54.95 -26.83
C VAL A 27 -7.73 -53.79 -25.87
N ALA A 28 -7.58 -54.13 -24.59
CA ALA A 28 -7.48 -53.24 -23.42
C ALA A 28 -6.69 -51.93 -23.66
N PRO A 29 -6.96 -50.84 -22.90
CA PRO A 29 -6.25 -49.55 -22.97
C PRO A 29 -4.71 -49.60 -22.87
N ILE A 30 -4.16 -50.76 -22.50
CA ILE A 30 -2.78 -51.12 -22.13
C ILE A 30 -1.92 -51.49 -23.37
N GLY A 31 -2.32 -51.06 -24.57
CA GLY A 31 -1.52 -51.27 -25.78
C GLY A 31 -1.01 -50.00 -26.43
N ALA A 32 -1.90 -49.02 -26.65
CA ALA A 32 -1.55 -47.82 -27.41
C ALA A 32 -0.60 -46.89 -26.64
N LYS A 33 -0.72 -46.83 -25.31
CA LYS A 33 0.15 -46.04 -24.44
C LYS A 33 1.58 -46.61 -24.45
N GLU A 34 1.70 -47.93 -24.30
CA GLU A 34 2.95 -48.68 -24.26
C GLU A 34 3.69 -48.55 -25.59
N VAL A 35 2.96 -48.67 -26.71
CA VAL A 35 3.52 -48.41 -28.04
C VAL A 35 4.00 -46.96 -28.18
N ALA A 36 3.23 -45.98 -27.70
CA ALA A 36 3.66 -44.58 -27.71
C ALA A 36 4.91 -44.34 -26.85
N GLU A 37 5.03 -44.99 -25.69
CA GLU A 37 6.23 -44.93 -24.83
C GLU A 37 7.45 -45.58 -25.48
N VAL A 38 7.27 -46.70 -26.18
CA VAL A 38 8.35 -47.34 -26.95
C VAL A 38 8.83 -46.44 -28.08
N ILE A 39 7.91 -45.79 -28.79
CA ILE A 39 8.25 -44.79 -29.82
C ILE A 39 9.02 -43.62 -29.20
N ALA A 40 8.60 -43.13 -28.03
CA ALA A 40 9.30 -42.05 -27.34
C ALA A 40 10.76 -42.39 -27.01
N LYS A 41 11.00 -43.61 -26.49
CA LYS A 41 12.34 -44.08 -26.12
C LYS A 41 13.26 -44.34 -27.32
N ASN A 42 12.69 -44.71 -28.47
CA ASN A 42 13.42 -45.09 -29.67
C ASN A 42 13.25 -44.10 -30.82
N PHE A 43 12.85 -42.86 -30.54
CA PHE A 43 12.41 -41.89 -31.54
C PHE A 43 13.42 -41.70 -32.69
N ASP A 44 14.70 -41.63 -32.35
CA ASP A 44 15.80 -41.41 -33.31
C ASP A 44 16.17 -42.68 -34.09
N ASN A 45 15.81 -43.86 -33.58
CA ASN A 45 16.11 -45.17 -34.17
C ASN A 45 15.00 -45.68 -35.11
N ILE A 46 13.85 -45.00 -35.16
CA ILE A 46 12.72 -45.38 -36.03
C ILE A 46 12.80 -44.53 -37.32
N PRO A 47 12.70 -45.15 -38.52
CA PRO A 47 12.65 -44.41 -39.77
C PRO A 47 11.54 -43.33 -39.76
N GLU A 48 11.88 -42.13 -40.23
CA GLU A 48 11.04 -40.94 -40.09
C GLU A 48 9.63 -41.11 -40.69
N ASN A 49 9.52 -41.71 -41.87
CA ASN A 49 8.24 -41.97 -42.54
C ASN A 49 7.29 -42.82 -41.68
N ILE A 50 7.81 -43.91 -41.11
CA ILE A 50 7.05 -44.84 -40.26
C ILE A 50 6.72 -44.19 -38.91
N ARG A 51 7.71 -43.51 -38.31
CA ARG A 51 7.52 -42.78 -37.06
C ARG A 51 6.38 -41.77 -37.16
N ASN A 52 6.38 -40.95 -38.21
CA ASN A 52 5.36 -39.91 -38.40
C ASN A 52 3.96 -40.52 -38.61
N GLU A 53 3.86 -41.61 -39.37
CA GLU A 53 2.60 -42.33 -39.56
C GLU A 53 2.06 -42.91 -38.25
N LEU A 54 2.92 -43.53 -37.43
CA LEU A 54 2.57 -44.10 -36.13
C LEU A 54 2.10 -43.01 -35.15
N LEU A 55 2.82 -41.89 -35.06
CA LEU A 55 2.44 -40.77 -34.20
C LEU A 55 1.04 -40.26 -34.55
N LEU A 56 0.75 -40.07 -35.84
CA LEU A 56 -0.56 -39.59 -36.32
C LEU A 56 -1.70 -40.58 -36.05
N LYS A 57 -1.44 -41.88 -36.15
CA LYS A 57 -2.43 -42.92 -35.85
C LYS A 57 -2.71 -43.01 -34.35
N LEU A 58 -1.67 -43.01 -33.53
CA LEU A 58 -1.79 -43.10 -32.06
C LEU A 58 -2.39 -41.84 -31.44
N ALA A 59 -2.15 -40.66 -32.01
CA ALA A 59 -2.76 -39.41 -31.56
C ALA A 59 -4.31 -39.43 -31.59
N LYS A 60 -4.92 -40.32 -32.39
CA LYS A 60 -6.38 -40.49 -32.42
C LYS A 60 -6.93 -41.23 -31.20
N LYS A 61 -6.07 -41.95 -30.46
CA LYS A 61 -6.47 -42.81 -29.33
C LYS A 61 -6.24 -42.07 -28.00
N GLU A 62 -7.29 -42.00 -27.18
CA GLU A 62 -7.27 -41.29 -25.89
C GLU A 62 -6.15 -41.78 -24.96
N SER A 63 -5.96 -43.10 -24.86
CA SER A 63 -4.96 -43.71 -23.98
C SER A 63 -3.51 -43.38 -24.36
N ALA A 64 -3.25 -43.05 -25.63
CA ALA A 64 -1.93 -42.69 -26.12
C ALA A 64 -1.69 -41.17 -26.18
N ALA A 65 -2.75 -40.35 -26.12
CA ALA A 65 -2.69 -38.92 -26.40
C ALA A 65 -1.63 -38.19 -25.54
N LYS A 66 -1.60 -38.48 -24.24
CA LYS A 66 -0.61 -37.91 -23.31
C LYS A 66 0.84 -38.25 -23.69
N ALA A 67 1.10 -39.52 -24.03
CA ALA A 67 2.44 -39.98 -24.38
C ALA A 67 2.90 -39.35 -25.71
N ILE A 68 2.00 -39.26 -26.71
CA ILE A 68 2.30 -38.61 -27.98
C ILE A 68 2.54 -37.11 -27.79
N ALA A 69 1.74 -36.42 -26.97
CA ALA A 69 1.93 -35.00 -26.68
C ALA A 69 3.30 -34.73 -26.01
N ARG A 70 3.75 -35.63 -25.12
CA ARG A 70 5.10 -35.58 -24.55
C ARG A 70 6.18 -35.74 -25.61
N VAL A 71 6.02 -36.69 -26.53
CA VAL A 71 6.96 -36.86 -27.66
C VAL A 71 7.03 -35.59 -28.51
N VAL A 72 5.88 -34.96 -28.79
CA VAL A 72 5.84 -33.69 -29.53
C VAL A 72 6.56 -32.57 -28.78
N ALA A 73 6.43 -32.51 -27.45
CA ALA A 73 7.13 -31.52 -26.63
C ALA A 73 8.66 -31.76 -26.61
N ASP A 74 9.08 -33.00 -26.38
CA ASP A 74 10.49 -33.37 -26.17
C ASP A 74 11.29 -33.39 -27.48
N LYS A 75 10.65 -33.81 -28.59
CA LYS A 75 11.25 -33.97 -29.92
C LYS A 75 10.74 -32.95 -30.93
N PHE A 76 10.33 -31.77 -30.45
CA PHE A 76 9.63 -30.73 -31.22
C PHE A 76 10.33 -30.35 -32.53
N ASP A 77 11.64 -30.09 -32.48
CA ASP A 77 12.44 -29.70 -33.65
C ASP A 77 12.76 -30.89 -34.58
N ALA A 78 12.66 -32.13 -34.10
CA ALA A 78 12.91 -33.35 -34.86
C ALA A 78 11.68 -33.89 -35.59
N ILE A 79 10.49 -33.35 -35.30
CA ILE A 79 9.24 -33.67 -36.01
C ILE A 79 9.00 -32.62 -37.10
N PRO A 80 8.73 -33.03 -38.36
CA PRO A 80 8.38 -32.11 -39.43
C PRO A 80 7.23 -31.18 -39.06
N GLU A 81 7.30 -29.93 -39.53
CA GLU A 81 6.38 -28.86 -39.11
C GLU A 81 4.90 -29.17 -39.38
N ASN A 82 4.61 -29.69 -40.56
CA ASN A 82 3.28 -30.12 -40.95
C ASN A 82 2.73 -31.20 -40.01
N ILE A 83 3.57 -32.16 -39.61
CA ILE A 83 3.19 -33.28 -38.74
C ILE A 83 3.00 -32.82 -37.29
N ARG A 84 3.95 -32.05 -36.74
CA ARG A 84 3.82 -31.56 -35.34
C ARG A 84 2.59 -30.68 -35.17
N ASN A 85 2.29 -29.82 -36.14
CA ASN A 85 1.12 -28.93 -36.08
C ASN A 85 -0.18 -29.74 -36.12
N ASP A 86 -0.30 -30.73 -37.01
CA ASP A 86 -1.47 -31.63 -37.08
C ASP A 86 -1.63 -32.46 -35.80
N LEU A 87 -0.53 -32.95 -35.22
CA LEU A 87 -0.55 -33.62 -33.92
C LEU A 87 -1.05 -32.70 -32.80
N LEU A 88 -0.54 -31.47 -32.70
CA LEU A 88 -0.98 -30.51 -31.69
C LEU A 88 -2.48 -30.20 -31.81
N PHE A 89 -3.02 -30.05 -33.02
CA PHE A 89 -4.46 -29.87 -33.23
C PHE A 89 -5.27 -31.09 -32.74
N LYS A 90 -4.88 -32.30 -33.15
CA LYS A 90 -5.60 -33.54 -32.77
C LYS A 90 -5.56 -33.79 -31.27
N LEU A 91 -4.43 -33.51 -30.63
CA LEU A 91 -4.22 -33.73 -29.21
C LEU A 91 -4.83 -32.62 -28.35
N ALA A 92 -5.06 -31.41 -28.89
CA ALA A 92 -5.73 -30.33 -28.17
C ALA A 92 -7.21 -30.64 -27.87
N GLU A 93 -7.84 -31.56 -28.60
CA GLU A 93 -9.21 -32.05 -28.34
C GLU A 93 -9.26 -33.08 -27.18
N LYS A 94 -8.11 -33.41 -26.57
CA LYS A 94 -7.95 -34.53 -25.66
C LYS A 94 -7.56 -34.04 -24.28
N ASP A 95 -8.47 -34.15 -23.31
CA ASP A 95 -8.26 -33.69 -21.93
C ASP A 95 -7.00 -34.30 -21.32
N SER A 96 -6.76 -35.58 -21.60
CA SER A 96 -5.61 -36.35 -21.11
C SER A 96 -4.24 -35.83 -21.59
N ALA A 97 -4.22 -35.08 -22.70
CA ALA A 97 -3.02 -34.53 -23.33
C ALA A 97 -2.90 -33.02 -23.21
N ALA A 98 -3.93 -32.35 -22.70
CA ALA A 98 -4.04 -30.89 -22.72
C ALA A 98 -2.85 -30.18 -22.05
N ARG A 99 -2.34 -30.74 -20.94
CA ARG A 99 -1.16 -30.23 -20.22
C ARG A 99 0.09 -30.27 -21.09
N GLU A 100 0.38 -31.41 -21.68
CA GLU A 100 1.55 -31.63 -22.53
C GLU A 100 1.46 -30.79 -23.81
N VAL A 101 0.27 -30.64 -24.39
CA VAL A 101 0.04 -29.76 -25.56
C VAL A 101 0.25 -28.29 -25.19
N ALA A 102 -0.34 -27.81 -24.10
CA ALA A 102 -0.14 -26.44 -23.62
C ALA A 102 1.34 -26.16 -23.33
N SER A 103 2.06 -27.13 -22.77
CA SER A 103 3.50 -27.06 -22.55
C SER A 103 4.26 -26.96 -23.87
N ALA A 104 4.02 -27.88 -24.81
CA ALA A 104 4.70 -27.88 -26.11
C ALA A 104 4.54 -26.53 -26.83
N ILE A 105 3.32 -25.96 -26.81
CA ILE A 105 3.04 -24.66 -27.41
C ILE A 105 3.75 -23.53 -26.66
N ALA A 106 3.66 -23.46 -25.32
CA ALA A 106 4.25 -22.37 -24.55
C ALA A 106 5.79 -22.34 -24.62
N TYR A 107 6.45 -23.50 -24.68
CA TYR A 107 7.91 -23.57 -24.81
C TYR A 107 8.43 -23.18 -26.19
N ASN A 108 7.61 -23.40 -27.23
CA ASN A 108 7.96 -23.19 -28.63
C ASN A 108 7.11 -22.08 -29.29
N PHE A 109 6.50 -21.20 -28.49
CA PHE A 109 5.48 -20.24 -28.93
C PHE A 109 5.92 -19.47 -30.19
N ASN A 110 7.12 -18.89 -30.17
CA ASN A 110 7.65 -18.10 -31.29
C ASN A 110 8.02 -18.90 -32.55
N LYS A 111 8.10 -20.25 -32.46
CA LYS A 111 8.37 -21.15 -33.59
C LYS A 111 7.09 -21.68 -34.25
N LEU A 112 5.92 -21.34 -33.69
CA LEU A 112 4.64 -21.89 -34.11
C LEU A 112 3.83 -20.87 -34.92
N PRO A 113 3.12 -21.32 -35.97
CA PRO A 113 2.19 -20.46 -36.68
C PRO A 113 1.05 -20.02 -35.76
N GLU A 114 0.43 -18.87 -36.07
CA GLU A 114 -0.57 -18.23 -35.22
C GLU A 114 -1.76 -19.13 -34.88
N ASN A 115 -2.25 -19.91 -35.86
CA ASN A 115 -3.33 -20.86 -35.65
C ASN A 115 -3.02 -21.92 -34.57
N VAL A 116 -1.76 -22.39 -34.49
CA VAL A 116 -1.34 -23.36 -33.46
C VAL A 116 -1.11 -22.66 -32.12
N ARG A 117 -0.55 -21.44 -32.11
CA ARG A 117 -0.44 -20.63 -30.89
C ARG A 117 -1.80 -20.37 -30.24
N ASN A 118 -2.82 -20.12 -31.05
CA ASN A 118 -4.19 -19.85 -30.61
C ASN A 118 -4.89 -21.06 -29.97
N LEU A 119 -4.34 -22.27 -30.10
CA LEU A 119 -4.83 -23.43 -29.35
C LEU A 119 -4.72 -23.22 -27.83
N LEU A 120 -3.82 -22.38 -27.33
CA LEU A 120 -3.78 -22.03 -25.91
C LEU A 120 -5.10 -21.42 -25.41
N PHE A 121 -5.79 -20.61 -26.23
CA PHE A 121 -7.09 -20.05 -25.87
C PHE A 121 -8.18 -21.10 -25.82
N LYS A 122 -8.13 -22.09 -26.74
CA LYS A 122 -9.06 -23.22 -26.74
C LYS A 122 -8.83 -24.12 -25.52
N LEU A 123 -7.56 -24.40 -25.20
CA LEU A 123 -7.20 -25.17 -24.01
C LEU A 123 -7.58 -24.42 -22.72
N ALA A 124 -7.53 -23.09 -22.72
CA ALA A 124 -8.00 -22.31 -21.58
C ALA A 124 -9.51 -22.48 -21.34
N ASP A 125 -10.33 -22.70 -22.37
CA ASP A 125 -11.77 -22.94 -22.24
C ASP A 125 -12.11 -24.28 -21.59
N ASN A 126 -11.19 -25.25 -21.63
CA ASN A 126 -11.40 -26.56 -21.03
C ASN A 126 -11.10 -26.52 -19.52
N GLU A 127 -12.04 -26.97 -18.68
CA GLU A 127 -11.92 -26.91 -17.22
C GLU A 127 -10.72 -27.69 -16.68
N SER A 128 -10.41 -28.85 -17.26
CA SER A 128 -9.30 -29.71 -16.83
C SER A 128 -7.95 -29.17 -17.29
N ALA A 129 -7.93 -28.43 -18.40
CA ALA A 129 -6.71 -27.87 -18.98
C ALA A 129 -6.40 -26.45 -18.48
N ALA A 130 -7.40 -25.69 -18.03
CA ALA A 130 -7.26 -24.29 -17.65
C ALA A 130 -6.19 -24.06 -16.57
N SER A 131 -6.13 -24.94 -15.56
CA SER A 131 -5.10 -24.86 -14.49
C SER A 131 -3.70 -25.01 -15.07
N GLU A 132 -3.53 -25.92 -16.03
CA GLU A 132 -2.25 -26.16 -16.68
C GLU A 132 -1.87 -25.07 -17.67
N VAL A 133 -2.83 -24.47 -18.39
CA VAL A 133 -2.56 -23.29 -19.21
C VAL A 133 -2.13 -22.12 -18.33
N ALA A 134 -2.79 -21.88 -17.19
CA ALA A 134 -2.41 -20.85 -16.24
C ALA A 134 -0.98 -21.10 -15.70
N HIS A 135 -0.68 -22.32 -15.27
CA HIS A 135 0.63 -22.64 -14.69
C HIS A 135 1.76 -22.68 -15.74
N VAL A 136 1.54 -23.29 -16.91
CA VAL A 136 2.63 -23.50 -17.88
C VAL A 136 2.81 -22.29 -18.79
N ALA A 137 1.73 -21.83 -19.43
CA ALA A 137 1.81 -20.74 -20.40
C ALA A 137 1.97 -19.38 -19.69
N VAL A 138 1.18 -19.14 -18.64
CA VAL A 138 1.16 -17.83 -17.99
C VAL A 138 2.19 -17.73 -16.87
N HIS A 139 2.25 -18.66 -15.91
CA HIS A 139 3.20 -18.56 -14.78
C HIS A 139 4.65 -18.85 -15.20
N ASN A 140 4.92 -20.05 -15.72
CA ASN A 140 6.28 -20.53 -15.98
C ASN A 140 6.92 -19.92 -17.23
N LYS A 141 6.11 -19.54 -18.21
CA LYS A 141 6.55 -18.98 -19.49
C LYS A 141 6.04 -17.56 -19.76
N PHE A 142 5.70 -16.83 -18.70
CA PHE A 142 5.23 -15.44 -18.76
C PHE A 142 5.97 -14.61 -19.82
N ASN A 143 7.31 -14.53 -19.74
CA ASN A 143 8.12 -13.69 -20.64
C ASN A 143 8.34 -14.27 -22.07
N LYS A 144 7.90 -15.50 -22.37
CA LYS A 144 8.12 -16.14 -23.68
C LYS A 144 6.97 -15.96 -24.66
N ILE A 145 5.82 -15.50 -24.18
CA ILE A 145 4.61 -15.26 -24.96
C ILE A 145 4.47 -13.76 -25.17
N ASP A 146 4.03 -13.35 -26.35
CA ASP A 146 3.73 -11.95 -26.65
C ASP A 146 2.79 -11.34 -25.59
N ASP A 147 3.10 -10.11 -25.17
CA ASP A 147 2.37 -9.40 -24.11
C ASP A 147 0.85 -9.39 -24.34
N ASP A 148 0.40 -9.05 -25.56
CA ASP A 148 -1.03 -9.01 -25.92
C ASP A 148 -1.71 -10.38 -25.73
N VAL A 149 -1.08 -11.45 -26.23
CA VAL A 149 -1.61 -12.82 -26.10
C VAL A 149 -1.64 -13.25 -24.64
N ARG A 150 -0.56 -12.97 -23.90
CA ARG A 150 -0.43 -13.31 -22.48
C ARG A 150 -1.50 -12.64 -21.63
N TYR A 151 -1.74 -11.35 -21.82
CA TYR A 151 -2.72 -10.62 -21.03
C TYR A 151 -4.16 -11.03 -21.39
N LYS A 152 -4.45 -11.23 -22.68
CA LYS A 152 -5.75 -11.80 -23.11
C LYS A 152 -6.00 -13.18 -22.51
N LEU A 153 -4.99 -14.04 -22.51
CA LEU A 153 -5.10 -15.39 -21.95
C LEU A 153 -5.30 -15.35 -20.43
N LEU A 154 -4.55 -14.48 -19.74
CA LEU A 154 -4.66 -14.27 -18.29
C LEU A 154 -6.04 -13.75 -17.89
N LEU A 155 -6.60 -12.79 -18.64
CA LEU A 155 -7.94 -12.26 -18.39
C LEU A 155 -9.03 -13.30 -18.66
N LYS A 156 -8.89 -14.09 -19.72
CA LYS A 156 -9.81 -15.18 -20.04
C LYS A 156 -9.82 -16.26 -18.96
N LEU A 157 -8.63 -16.65 -18.47
CA LEU A 157 -8.50 -17.61 -17.38
C LEU A 157 -9.05 -17.05 -16.05
N ALA A 158 -8.98 -15.73 -15.84
CA ALA A 158 -9.53 -15.09 -14.65
C ALA A 158 -11.07 -15.13 -14.55
N GLU A 159 -11.77 -15.47 -15.63
CA GLU A 159 -13.23 -15.68 -15.62
C GLU A 159 -13.64 -17.05 -15.05
N LYS A 160 -12.66 -17.92 -14.75
CA LYS A 160 -12.90 -19.29 -14.31
C LYS A 160 -12.69 -19.45 -12.82
N ASP A 161 -13.77 -19.81 -12.12
CA ASP A 161 -13.76 -19.98 -10.66
C ASP A 161 -12.81 -21.09 -10.19
N ASN A 162 -12.72 -22.19 -10.96
CA ASN A 162 -11.94 -23.38 -10.59
C ASN A 162 -10.41 -23.18 -10.60
N ILE A 163 -9.91 -22.07 -11.15
CA ILE A 163 -8.47 -21.76 -11.25
C ILE A 163 -8.11 -20.42 -10.58
N THR A 164 -8.99 -19.93 -9.72
CA THR A 164 -8.81 -18.64 -9.03
C THR A 164 -7.52 -18.61 -8.19
N TRP A 165 -7.12 -19.75 -7.63
CA TRP A 165 -5.89 -19.86 -6.83
C TRP A 165 -4.63 -19.66 -7.68
N GLU A 166 -4.57 -20.28 -8.85
CA GLU A 166 -3.47 -20.18 -9.80
C GLU A 166 -3.33 -18.75 -10.32
N ILE A 167 -4.46 -18.10 -10.65
CA ILE A 167 -4.47 -16.68 -11.03
C ILE A 167 -3.94 -15.82 -9.90
N ALA A 168 -4.27 -16.15 -8.64
CA ALA A 168 -3.73 -15.42 -7.50
C ALA A 168 -2.22 -15.61 -7.31
N CYS A 169 -1.71 -16.82 -7.52
CA CYS A 169 -0.27 -17.09 -7.51
C CYS A 169 0.44 -16.33 -8.63
N ILE A 170 -0.10 -16.35 -9.85
CA ILE A 170 0.45 -15.61 -11.00
C ILE A 170 0.47 -14.12 -10.72
N PHE A 171 -0.64 -13.58 -10.22
CA PHE A 171 -0.74 -12.17 -9.89
C PHE A 171 0.29 -11.79 -8.83
N ALA A 172 0.45 -12.56 -7.75
CA ALA A 172 1.43 -12.29 -6.72
C ALA A 172 2.89 -12.34 -7.23
N ASP A 173 3.23 -13.33 -8.06
CA ASP A 173 4.59 -13.52 -8.57
C ASP A 173 4.95 -12.55 -9.71
N LYS A 174 3.99 -12.25 -10.58
CA LYS A 174 4.19 -11.42 -11.78
C LYS A 174 3.67 -10.00 -11.65
N PHE A 175 3.20 -9.60 -10.46
CA PHE A 175 2.55 -8.31 -10.18
C PHE A 175 3.29 -7.12 -10.82
N ASN A 176 4.59 -6.98 -10.54
CA ASN A 176 5.40 -5.84 -10.99
C ASN A 176 5.63 -5.79 -12.52
N LYS A 177 5.24 -6.84 -13.24
CA LYS A 177 5.35 -6.95 -14.69
C LYS A 177 4.01 -6.76 -15.39
N LEU A 178 2.90 -6.66 -14.64
CA LEU A 178 1.58 -6.46 -15.19
C LEU A 178 1.28 -4.96 -15.35
N PRO A 179 0.76 -4.52 -16.52
CA PRO A 179 0.22 -3.17 -16.68
C PRO A 179 -0.95 -2.89 -15.73
N GLU A 180 -1.12 -1.63 -15.32
CA GLU A 180 -2.14 -1.22 -14.34
C GLU A 180 -3.57 -1.54 -14.76
N ASN A 181 -3.90 -1.34 -16.04
CA ASN A 181 -5.21 -1.71 -16.59
C ASN A 181 -5.50 -3.21 -16.45
N ILE A 182 -4.51 -4.07 -16.75
CA ILE A 182 -4.64 -5.52 -16.62
C ILE A 182 -4.80 -5.92 -15.15
N MET A 183 -4.03 -5.30 -14.24
CA MET A 183 -4.16 -5.55 -12.80
C MET A 183 -5.56 -5.20 -12.28
N ASN A 184 -6.09 -4.04 -12.67
CA ASN A 184 -7.42 -3.60 -12.27
C ASN A 184 -8.50 -4.54 -12.82
N GLU A 185 -8.39 -4.95 -14.08
CA GLU A 185 -9.35 -5.85 -14.71
C GLU A 185 -9.33 -7.25 -14.08
N LEU A 186 -8.15 -7.78 -13.72
CA LEU A 186 -8.03 -9.04 -13.00
C LEU A 186 -8.65 -8.98 -11.60
N LEU A 187 -8.49 -7.87 -10.89
CA LEU A 187 -9.12 -7.67 -9.58
C LEU A 187 -10.65 -7.63 -9.69
N LEU A 188 -11.18 -7.00 -10.75
CA LEU A 188 -12.62 -6.96 -11.02
C LEU A 188 -13.17 -8.35 -11.38
N LYS A 189 -12.51 -9.06 -12.31
CA LYS A 189 -12.97 -10.36 -12.79
C LYS A 189 -12.91 -11.46 -11.73
N THR A 190 -11.86 -11.47 -10.91
CA THR A 190 -11.68 -12.54 -9.92
C THR A 190 -12.53 -12.35 -8.66
N ALA A 191 -13.02 -11.13 -8.37
CA ALA A 191 -13.86 -10.76 -7.21
C ALA A 191 -13.47 -11.45 -5.87
N ASN A 192 -12.22 -11.87 -5.73
CA ASN A 192 -11.80 -12.79 -4.68
C ASN A 192 -11.16 -11.97 -3.55
N LYS A 193 -11.72 -12.10 -2.34
CA LYS A 193 -11.21 -11.44 -1.12
C LYS A 193 -9.73 -11.69 -0.90
N ARG A 194 -9.19 -12.85 -1.32
CA ARG A 194 -7.77 -13.19 -1.23
C ARG A 194 -6.91 -12.41 -2.21
N MET A 195 -7.38 -12.17 -3.42
CA MET A 195 -6.69 -11.34 -4.42
C MET A 195 -6.65 -9.87 -4.01
N ILE A 196 -7.78 -9.35 -3.53
CA ILE A 196 -7.86 -8.01 -2.94
C ILE A 196 -6.93 -7.91 -1.73
N SER A 197 -6.92 -8.91 -0.86
CA SER A 197 -6.01 -8.97 0.30
C SER A 197 -4.54 -8.98 -0.10
N LEU A 198 -4.15 -9.76 -1.12
CA LEU A 198 -2.79 -9.77 -1.66
C LEU A 198 -2.40 -8.43 -2.32
N TYR A 199 -3.33 -7.79 -3.04
CA TYR A 199 -3.13 -6.45 -3.61
C TYR A 199 -2.95 -5.38 -2.54
N VAL A 200 -3.81 -5.36 -1.52
CA VAL A 200 -3.70 -4.47 -0.36
C VAL A 200 -2.39 -4.73 0.40
N LYS A 201 -2.03 -6.00 0.60
CA LYS A 201 -0.75 -6.39 1.21
C LYS A 201 0.43 -5.88 0.39
N TRP A 202 0.41 -6.01 -0.94
CA TRP A 202 1.47 -5.49 -1.81
C TRP A 202 1.56 -3.96 -1.82
N ILE A 203 0.43 -3.24 -1.84
CA ILE A 203 0.43 -1.78 -1.68
C ILE A 203 1.19 -1.43 -0.39
N ASN A 204 0.83 -2.06 0.71
CA ASN A 204 1.40 -1.78 2.03
C ASN A 204 2.86 -2.25 2.20
N GLU A 205 3.24 -3.38 1.61
CA GLU A 205 4.56 -4.02 1.83
C GLU A 205 5.61 -3.66 0.78
N PHE A 206 5.22 -3.39 -0.47
CA PHE A 206 6.16 -3.29 -1.60
C PHE A 206 6.11 -1.94 -2.33
N LYS A 207 4.93 -1.46 -2.76
CA LYS A 207 4.81 -0.12 -3.39
C LYS A 207 5.25 0.98 -2.42
N ASN A 208 4.83 0.84 -1.18
CA ASN A 208 5.00 1.83 -0.13
C ASN A 208 6.37 1.75 0.60
N LYS A 209 7.12 0.63 0.52
CA LYS A 209 8.47 0.54 1.13
C LYS A 209 9.55 1.30 0.36
N ASN A 210 9.42 1.39 -0.96
CA ASN A 210 10.38 2.13 -1.79
C ASN A 210 10.08 3.63 -1.81
N ASP A 211 8.88 4.04 -1.44
CA ASP A 211 8.50 5.44 -1.28
C ASP A 211 9.08 6.00 0.04
N SER A 212 9.97 6.98 -0.07
CA SER A 212 10.56 7.68 1.07
C SER A 212 9.51 8.46 1.87
N ILE A 213 8.46 8.95 1.22
CA ILE A 213 7.35 9.67 1.85
C ILE A 213 6.53 8.69 2.71
N TYR A 214 6.18 7.52 2.16
CA TYR A 214 5.42 6.54 2.93
C TYR A 214 6.18 6.01 4.15
N ARG A 215 7.46 5.66 4.00
CA ARG A 215 8.30 5.26 5.16
C ARG A 215 8.36 6.34 6.22
N ASN A 216 8.33 7.61 5.81
CA ASN A 216 8.24 8.70 6.76
C ASN A 216 6.88 8.72 7.48
N LEU A 217 5.78 8.66 6.72
CA LEU A 217 4.42 8.68 7.25
C LEU A 217 4.15 7.50 8.21
N SER A 218 4.69 6.31 7.93
CA SER A 218 4.52 5.13 8.79
C SER A 218 5.14 5.30 10.18
N VAL A 219 6.16 6.15 10.31
CA VAL A 219 6.77 6.49 11.61
C VAL A 219 6.13 7.73 12.22
N ALA A 220 5.83 8.72 11.38
CA ALA A 220 5.36 10.02 11.84
C ALA A 220 3.91 10.04 12.31
N LEU A 221 3.00 9.33 11.62
CA LEU A 221 1.58 9.36 11.97
C LEU A 221 1.30 8.73 13.35
N PRO A 222 1.88 7.57 13.73
CA PRO A 222 1.74 7.05 15.08
C PRO A 222 2.37 7.97 16.15
N GLU A 223 3.50 8.62 15.85
CA GLU A 223 4.12 9.57 16.77
C GLU A 223 3.28 10.85 16.93
N LEU A 224 2.64 11.32 15.86
CA LEU A 224 1.72 12.46 15.88
C LEU A 224 0.51 12.14 16.76
N ASP A 225 -0.09 10.97 16.57
CA ASP A 225 -1.23 10.51 17.36
C ASP A 225 -0.88 10.36 18.85
N ARG A 226 0.29 9.79 19.15
CA ARG A 226 0.84 9.71 20.51
C ARG A 226 1.02 11.10 21.13
N MET A 227 1.55 12.08 20.38
CA MET A 227 1.73 13.45 20.85
C MET A 227 0.40 14.18 21.07
N CYS A 228 -0.58 14.01 20.18
CA CYS A 228 -1.92 14.56 20.34
C CYS A 228 -2.61 14.00 21.59
N SER A 229 -2.49 12.69 21.82
CA SER A 229 -3.00 12.03 23.03
C SER A 229 -2.37 12.57 24.31
N LEU A 230 -1.05 12.78 24.33
CA LEU A 230 -0.33 13.37 25.48
C LEU A 230 -0.69 14.84 25.77
N LEU A 231 -1.23 15.54 24.77
CA LEU A 231 -1.68 16.93 24.86
C LEU A 231 -3.21 17.05 25.04
N GLU A 232 -3.89 15.91 25.16
CA GLU A 232 -5.35 15.81 25.33
C GLU A 232 -6.10 16.56 24.22
N LEU A 233 -5.67 16.36 22.97
CA LEU A 233 -6.30 16.96 21.79
C LEU A 233 -7.42 16.05 21.26
N GLY A 234 -8.55 16.66 20.89
CA GLY A 234 -9.68 15.95 20.30
C GLY A 234 -9.40 15.45 18.88
N GLU A 235 -10.20 14.49 18.43
CA GLU A 235 -10.04 13.80 17.13
C GLU A 235 -9.98 14.77 15.95
N THR A 236 -10.84 15.78 15.90
CA THR A 236 -10.86 16.79 14.83
C THR A 236 -9.53 17.55 14.70
N ILE A 237 -8.90 17.91 15.82
CA ILE A 237 -7.59 18.58 15.82
C ILE A 237 -6.51 17.61 15.35
N THR A 238 -6.58 16.35 15.76
CA THR A 238 -5.65 15.30 15.34
C THR A 238 -5.74 15.05 13.83
N GLU A 239 -6.95 14.95 13.27
CA GLU A 239 -7.18 14.82 11.83
C GLU A 239 -6.59 15.99 11.04
N ASP A 240 -6.79 17.23 11.52
CA ASP A 240 -6.21 18.42 10.90
C ASP A 240 -4.68 18.40 10.95
N CYS A 241 -4.10 17.96 12.07
CA CYS A 241 -2.65 17.77 12.19
C CYS A 241 -2.14 16.69 11.22
N THR A 242 -2.82 15.55 11.13
CA THR A 242 -2.48 14.45 10.20
C THR A 242 -2.55 14.90 8.75
N ARG A 243 -3.61 15.64 8.37
CA ARG A 243 -3.78 16.19 7.03
C ARG A 243 -2.65 17.16 6.68
N LEU A 244 -2.32 18.07 7.59
CA LEU A 244 -1.24 19.03 7.36
C LEU A 244 0.13 18.34 7.31
N TYR A 245 0.36 17.29 8.10
CA TYR A 245 1.60 16.52 8.08
C TYR A 245 1.79 15.81 6.73
N ARG A 246 0.74 15.18 6.18
CA ARG A 246 0.80 14.54 4.85
C ARG A 246 1.22 15.56 3.78
N GLN A 247 0.60 16.74 3.76
CA GLN A 247 0.97 17.82 2.84
C GLN A 247 2.42 18.30 3.03
N ALA A 248 2.92 18.32 4.27
CA ALA A 248 4.32 18.64 4.54
C ALA A 248 5.27 17.53 4.05
N ALA A 249 4.90 16.27 4.21
CA ALA A 249 5.69 15.13 3.73
C ALA A 249 5.80 15.14 2.19
N ASP A 250 4.70 15.41 1.48
CA ASP A 250 4.66 15.52 0.02
C ASP A 250 5.58 16.63 -0.53
N LYS A 251 5.78 17.70 0.27
CA LYS A 251 6.71 18.79 -0.05
C LYS A 251 8.16 18.52 0.37
N GLY A 252 8.48 17.33 0.87
CA GLY A 252 9.85 16.92 1.21
C GLY A 252 10.39 17.45 2.54
N PHE A 253 9.54 17.88 3.48
CA PHE A 253 10.01 18.45 4.76
C PHE A 253 10.76 17.46 5.65
N ALA A 254 10.40 16.18 5.57
CA ALA A 254 10.90 15.17 6.48
C ALA A 254 12.33 14.67 6.17
N THR A 255 12.94 15.15 5.08
CA THR A 255 14.29 14.72 4.69
C THR A 255 15.39 15.41 5.49
N ARG A 256 15.14 16.60 6.06
CA ARG A 256 16.18 17.44 6.70
C ARG A 256 15.84 17.91 8.12
N ILE A 257 14.62 17.65 8.58
CA ILE A 257 14.12 18.10 9.88
C ILE A 257 13.62 16.88 10.64
N SER A 258 13.86 16.85 11.95
CA SER A 258 13.32 15.80 12.83
C SER A 258 11.80 15.71 12.70
N ILE A 259 11.29 14.49 12.56
CA ILE A 259 9.86 14.18 12.50
C ILE A 259 9.12 14.81 13.69
N LYS A 260 9.64 14.66 14.90
CA LYS A 260 9.05 15.21 16.13
C LYS A 260 8.99 16.74 16.11
N SER A 261 9.97 17.38 15.49
CA SER A 261 10.03 18.85 15.36
C SER A 261 8.98 19.36 14.38
N ILE A 262 8.75 18.63 13.27
CA ILE A 262 7.65 18.92 12.32
C ILE A 262 6.29 18.71 12.99
N ILE A 263 6.11 17.59 13.69
CA ILE A 263 4.87 17.29 14.44
C ILE A 263 4.58 18.40 15.45
N GLY A 264 5.55 18.77 16.29
CA GLY A 264 5.38 19.83 17.27
C GLY A 264 5.03 21.19 16.64
N ALA A 265 5.64 21.51 15.50
CA ALA A 265 5.33 22.73 14.75
C ALA A 265 3.90 22.73 14.18
N ILE A 266 3.46 21.60 13.62
CA ILE A 266 2.11 21.42 13.07
C ILE A 266 1.06 21.50 14.17
N ILE A 267 1.26 20.78 15.28
CA ILE A 267 0.35 20.85 16.44
C ILE A 267 0.25 22.29 16.95
N HIS A 268 1.38 23.00 17.09
CA HIS A 268 1.36 24.40 17.50
C HIS A 268 0.56 25.29 16.53
N TYR A 269 0.70 25.05 15.22
CA TYR A 269 -0.03 25.79 14.21
C TYR A 269 -1.54 25.52 14.25
N VAL A 270 -1.94 24.26 14.25
CA VAL A 270 -3.35 23.84 14.18
C VAL A 270 -4.09 24.28 15.44
N THR A 271 -3.56 23.96 16.62
CA THR A 271 -4.18 24.34 17.91
C THR A 271 -4.34 25.85 18.07
N LYS A 272 -3.39 26.64 17.55
CA LYS A 272 -3.49 28.10 17.52
C LYS A 272 -4.55 28.59 16.53
N SER A 273 -4.75 27.88 15.43
CA SER A 273 -5.74 28.22 14.39
C SER A 273 -7.17 27.87 14.81
N THR A 274 -7.35 26.81 15.59
CA THR A 274 -8.65 26.35 16.08
C THR A 274 -9.10 27.06 17.36
N GLY A 275 -8.23 27.87 17.98
CA GLY A 275 -8.57 28.65 19.18
C GLY A 275 -8.31 27.92 20.50
N GLU A 276 -7.64 26.76 20.47
CA GLU A 276 -7.24 25.97 21.65
C GLU A 276 -5.70 25.89 21.79
N PRO A 277 -5.00 27.03 21.91
CA PRO A 277 -3.56 27.11 21.73
C PRO A 277 -2.80 26.21 22.71
N ARG A 278 -1.88 25.39 22.21
CA ARG A 278 -0.84 24.73 23.02
C ARG A 278 0.46 25.53 22.92
N THR A 279 1.08 25.80 24.07
CA THR A 279 2.32 26.57 24.09
C THR A 279 3.50 25.76 23.58
N LEU A 280 4.55 26.43 23.08
CA LEU A 280 5.75 25.74 22.62
C LEU A 280 6.45 24.99 23.77
N GLU A 281 6.34 25.51 24.99
CA GLU A 281 6.84 24.91 26.22
C GLU A 281 6.15 23.57 26.52
N GLU A 282 4.83 23.51 26.39
CA GLU A 282 4.06 22.28 26.63
C GLU A 282 4.35 21.22 25.59
N ILE A 283 4.43 21.63 24.32
CA ILE A 283 4.76 20.72 23.24
C ILE A 283 6.19 20.19 23.43
N ALA A 284 7.14 21.05 23.82
CA ALA A 284 8.51 20.65 24.12
C ALA A 284 8.59 19.63 25.27
N GLU A 285 7.83 19.85 26.34
CA GLU A 285 7.77 18.96 27.50
C GLU A 285 7.26 17.56 27.13
N LYS A 286 6.26 17.46 26.24
CA LYS A 286 5.69 16.17 25.80
C LYS A 286 6.45 15.50 24.66
N SER A 287 7.11 16.28 23.79
CA SER A 287 7.83 15.75 22.63
C SER A 287 9.26 15.33 22.93
N GLY A 288 9.87 15.89 23.99
CA GLY A 288 11.29 15.74 24.28
C GLY A 288 12.19 16.58 23.36
N ILE A 289 11.62 17.49 22.58
CA ILE A 289 12.34 18.38 21.66
C ILE A 289 12.42 19.78 22.27
N SER A 290 13.54 20.47 22.06
CA SER A 290 13.72 21.83 22.59
C SER A 290 12.70 22.83 22.00
N LYS A 291 12.21 23.74 22.84
CA LYS A 291 11.35 24.87 22.43
C LYS A 291 11.92 25.64 21.23
N ALA A 292 13.24 25.87 21.23
CA ALA A 292 13.92 26.62 20.19
C ALA A 292 13.84 25.92 18.82
N GLU A 293 13.99 24.59 18.81
CA GLU A 293 13.89 23.80 17.58
C GLU A 293 12.46 23.74 17.03
N ILE A 294 11.46 23.55 17.90
CA ILE A 294 10.04 23.60 17.50
C ILE A 294 9.72 24.99 16.91
N GLY A 295 10.17 26.06 17.56
CA GLY A 295 9.94 27.43 17.09
C GLY A 295 10.59 27.74 15.73
N ARG A 296 11.81 27.25 15.47
CA ARG A 296 12.46 27.36 14.16
C ARG A 296 11.68 26.57 13.10
N THR A 297 11.31 25.34 13.43
CA THR A 297 10.57 24.45 12.53
C THR A 297 9.20 25.03 12.18
N TYR A 298 8.49 25.60 13.16
CA TYR A 298 7.22 26.30 12.96
C TYR A 298 7.31 27.45 11.95
N LYS A 299 8.34 28.31 12.06
CA LYS A 299 8.56 29.38 11.08
C LYS A 299 8.83 28.82 9.68
N ASN A 300 9.61 27.75 9.59
CA ASN A 300 9.91 27.09 8.33
C ASN A 300 8.67 26.45 7.70
N VAL A 301 7.86 25.74 8.49
CA VAL A 301 6.58 25.13 8.06
C VAL A 301 5.66 26.21 7.50
N ILE A 302 5.44 27.30 8.24
CA ILE A 302 4.58 28.41 7.77
C ILE A 302 5.06 28.97 6.43
N ARG A 303 6.35 29.29 6.33
CA ARG A 303 6.92 29.90 5.12
C ARG A 303 6.84 28.96 3.92
N SER A 304 7.29 27.72 4.09
CA SER A 304 7.42 26.76 2.99
C SER A 304 6.08 26.13 2.59
N MET A 305 5.11 26.04 3.51
CA MET A 305 3.75 25.61 3.17
C MET A 305 2.84 26.77 2.73
N ASN A 306 3.33 28.01 2.73
CA ASN A 306 2.56 29.22 2.45
C ASN A 306 1.30 29.34 3.32
N LEU A 307 1.43 29.01 4.60
CA LEU A 307 0.33 29.04 5.55
C LEU A 307 0.13 30.47 6.07
N LYS A 308 -1.12 30.87 6.26
CA LYS A 308 -1.44 32.13 6.93
C LYS A 308 -1.07 32.02 8.40
N GLN A 309 -0.28 32.97 8.90
CA GLN A 309 0.08 33.03 10.31
C GLN A 309 -1.18 33.28 11.17
N PRO A 310 -1.50 32.39 12.13
CA PRO A 310 -2.68 32.57 12.97
C PRO A 310 -2.46 33.76 13.90
N LYS A 311 -3.45 34.67 13.95
CA LYS A 311 -3.45 35.78 14.90
C LYS A 311 -3.48 35.20 16.31
N THR A 312 -2.64 35.72 17.20
CA THR A 312 -2.65 35.31 18.60
C THR A 312 -3.91 35.86 19.27
N ASN A 313 -4.88 34.99 19.57
CA ASN A 313 -6.03 35.37 20.38
C ASN A 313 -5.68 35.24 21.87
N ILE A 314 -5.55 36.37 22.57
CA ILE A 314 -5.21 36.37 23.99
C ILE A 314 -6.33 35.76 24.83
N GLU A 315 -7.59 35.88 24.42
CA GLU A 315 -8.73 35.32 25.15
C GLU A 315 -8.66 33.80 25.27
N SER A 316 -8.19 33.12 24.22
CA SER A 316 -7.95 31.68 24.27
C SER A 316 -6.88 31.31 25.30
N TYR A 317 -5.81 32.11 25.43
CA TYR A 317 -4.78 31.89 26.46
C TYR A 317 -5.30 32.16 27.87
N ILE A 318 -6.18 33.15 28.04
CA ILE A 318 -6.85 33.40 29.32
C ILE A 318 -7.66 32.18 29.72
N ALA A 319 -8.56 31.71 28.85
CA ALA A 319 -9.42 30.56 29.14
C ALA A 319 -8.56 29.33 29.49
N PHE A 320 -7.50 29.11 28.71
CA PHE A 320 -6.55 28.02 28.92
C PHE A 320 -5.88 28.08 30.30
N TYR A 321 -5.22 29.19 30.63
CA TYR A 321 -4.49 29.29 31.91
C TYR A 321 -5.42 29.42 33.11
N ALA A 322 -6.57 30.09 32.98
CA ALA A 322 -7.58 30.17 34.04
C ALA A 322 -8.11 28.78 34.40
N SER A 323 -8.35 27.92 33.40
CA SER A 323 -8.75 26.53 33.62
C SER A 323 -7.63 25.74 34.31
N LYS A 324 -6.40 25.88 33.83
CA LYS A 324 -5.24 25.12 34.35
C LYS A 324 -4.83 25.52 35.77
N LEU A 325 -5.05 26.78 36.14
CA LEU A 325 -4.82 27.30 37.50
C LEU A 325 -6.02 27.12 38.43
N GLY A 326 -7.19 26.72 37.92
CA GLY A 326 -8.39 26.50 38.72
C GLY A 326 -8.94 27.74 39.42
N ILE A 327 -8.75 28.94 38.84
CA ILE A 327 -9.16 30.21 39.47
C ILE A 327 -10.67 30.32 39.64
N SER A 328 -11.12 31.06 40.66
CA SER A 328 -12.54 31.23 40.97
C SER A 328 -13.32 31.95 39.86
N ASN A 329 -14.65 31.80 39.85
CA ASN A 329 -15.51 32.53 38.92
C ASN A 329 -15.43 34.05 39.11
N ALA A 330 -15.28 34.52 40.36
CA ALA A 330 -15.08 35.93 40.66
C ALA A 330 -13.77 36.46 40.04
N ALA A 331 -12.67 35.70 40.15
CA ALA A 331 -11.42 36.06 39.47
C ALA A 331 -11.54 36.03 37.94
N LYS A 332 -12.31 35.11 37.35
CA LYS A 332 -12.58 35.09 35.91
C LYS A 332 -13.39 36.31 35.46
N GLU A 333 -14.37 36.76 36.25
CA GLU A 333 -15.14 37.98 35.96
C GLU A 333 -14.27 39.23 36.03
N GLU A 334 -13.43 39.34 37.06
CA GLU A 334 -12.49 40.45 37.18
C GLU A 334 -11.50 40.46 36.02
N LEU A 335 -10.97 39.30 35.65
CA LEU A 335 -10.10 39.15 34.48
C LEU A 335 -10.79 39.62 33.20
N LYS A 336 -12.08 39.29 32.99
CA LYS A 336 -12.85 39.80 31.85
C LYS A 336 -12.95 41.33 31.86
N ARG A 337 -13.17 41.97 33.01
CA ARG A 337 -13.19 43.43 33.14
C ARG A 337 -11.85 44.04 32.79
N MET A 338 -10.77 43.52 33.37
CA MET A 338 -9.40 43.97 33.08
C MET A 338 -9.07 43.83 31.59
N PHE A 339 -9.54 42.78 30.92
CA PHE A 339 -9.28 42.58 29.50
C PHE A 339 -10.04 43.53 28.57
N LYS A 340 -11.17 44.11 29.00
CA LYS A 340 -11.80 45.24 28.28
C LYS A 340 -10.86 46.44 28.23
N VAL A 341 -10.18 46.73 29.33
CA VAL A 341 -9.18 47.79 29.44
C VAL A 341 -7.99 47.49 28.54
N VAL A 342 -7.42 46.29 28.63
CA VAL A 342 -6.27 45.87 27.81
C VAL A 342 -6.56 46.01 26.31
N LYS A 343 -7.77 45.65 25.86
CA LYS A 343 -8.17 45.81 24.46
C LYS A 343 -8.24 47.27 24.02
N LYS A 344 -8.68 48.18 24.90
CA LYS A 344 -8.79 49.61 24.61
C LYS A 344 -7.42 50.29 24.56
N THR A 345 -6.53 49.97 25.50
CA THR A 345 -5.21 50.60 25.62
C THR A 345 -4.16 49.97 24.71
N GLY A 346 -4.38 48.71 24.30
CA GLY A 346 -3.42 47.98 23.46
C GLY A 346 -2.13 47.63 24.20
N ILE A 347 -2.11 47.68 25.54
CA ILE A 347 -0.93 47.43 26.39
C ILE A 347 -0.32 46.04 26.18
N ASN A 348 -1.05 45.08 25.62
CA ASN A 348 -0.58 43.74 25.28
C ASN A 348 0.26 43.66 23.98
N SER A 349 0.30 44.73 23.19
CA SER A 349 0.96 44.74 21.88
C SER A 349 2.48 44.52 22.00
N GLY A 350 3.03 43.64 21.16
CA GLY A 350 4.47 43.30 21.17
C GLY A 350 4.92 42.43 22.35
N LYS A 351 4.01 42.02 23.24
CA LYS A 351 4.33 41.23 24.44
C LYS A 351 3.98 39.75 24.23
N GLY A 352 4.78 38.86 24.81
CA GLY A 352 4.50 37.43 24.78
C GLY A 352 3.20 37.10 25.52
N PRO A 353 2.27 36.32 24.93
CA PRO A 353 0.94 36.11 25.49
C PRO A 353 0.96 35.43 26.87
N SER A 354 1.84 34.43 27.07
CA SER A 354 1.92 33.68 28.32
C SER A 354 2.25 34.57 29.52
N GLY A 355 3.36 35.31 29.46
CA GLY A 355 3.77 36.18 30.57
C GLY A 355 2.76 37.29 30.87
N PHE A 356 2.13 37.85 29.84
CA PHE A 356 1.09 38.86 30.00
C PHE A 356 -0.16 38.29 30.68
N VAL A 357 -0.69 37.16 30.18
CA VAL A 357 -1.88 36.52 30.75
C VAL A 357 -1.63 36.01 32.17
N GLY A 358 -0.45 35.45 32.45
CA GLY A 358 -0.08 35.04 33.79
C GLY A 358 -0.09 36.19 34.80
N ALA A 359 0.42 37.37 34.40
CA ALA A 359 0.40 38.56 35.24
C ALA A 359 -1.02 39.11 35.43
N ALA A 360 -1.84 39.10 34.38
CA ALA A 360 -3.25 39.51 34.46
C ALA A 360 -4.04 38.60 35.41
N ILE A 361 -3.85 37.28 35.34
CA ILE A 361 -4.48 36.31 36.26
C ILE A 361 -4.04 36.58 37.70
N PHE A 362 -2.75 36.81 37.94
CA PHE A 362 -2.24 37.10 39.28
C PHE A 362 -2.92 38.34 39.90
N LEU A 363 -3.01 39.42 39.12
CA LEU A 363 -3.65 40.66 39.57
C LEU A 363 -5.16 40.50 39.77
N ALA A 364 -5.85 39.74 38.91
CA ALA A 364 -7.28 39.45 39.09
C ALA A 364 -7.55 38.68 40.39
N CYS A 365 -6.73 37.66 40.70
CA CYS A 365 -6.82 36.93 41.96
C CYS A 365 -6.56 37.86 43.16
N GLU A 366 -5.55 38.73 43.07
CA GLU A 366 -5.23 39.69 44.14
C GLU A 366 -6.39 40.65 44.42
N ARG A 367 -7.02 41.21 43.37
CA ARG A 367 -8.17 42.13 43.50
C ARG A 367 -9.41 41.49 44.13
N VAL A 368 -9.62 40.20 43.89
CA VAL A 368 -10.74 39.44 44.45
C VAL A 368 -10.41 38.86 45.85
N GLY A 369 -9.16 39.03 46.32
CA GLY A 369 -8.71 38.46 47.59
C GLY A 369 -8.49 36.94 47.56
N GLU A 370 -8.37 36.36 46.37
CA GLU A 370 -8.10 34.93 46.17
C GLU A 370 -6.60 34.63 46.37
N LYS A 371 -6.28 33.62 47.18
CA LYS A 371 -4.89 33.22 47.43
C LYS A 371 -4.29 32.55 46.19
N CYS A 372 -3.59 33.32 45.37
CA CYS A 372 -2.82 32.81 44.24
C CYS A 372 -1.31 32.99 44.47
N LYS A 373 -0.52 31.91 44.41
CA LYS A 373 0.94 31.99 44.63
C LYS A 373 1.65 32.32 43.33
N LYS A 374 2.47 33.38 43.30
CA LYS A 374 3.33 33.72 42.13
C LYS A 374 4.13 32.53 41.62
N LYS A 375 4.70 31.72 42.52
CA LYS A 375 5.48 30.50 42.17
C LYS A 375 4.67 29.50 41.34
N GLU A 376 3.38 29.36 41.62
CA GLU A 376 2.49 28.44 40.92
C GLU A 376 2.14 28.95 39.52
N ILE A 377 1.81 30.23 39.40
CA ILE A 377 1.61 30.88 38.09
C ILE A 377 2.85 30.74 37.22
N ILE A 378 4.04 31.03 37.76
CA ILE A 378 5.32 30.90 37.05
C ILE A 378 5.50 29.47 36.54
N ARG A 379 5.19 28.46 37.37
CA ARG A 379 5.30 27.04 36.99
C ARG A 379 4.32 26.65 35.88
N VAL A 380 3.08 27.12 35.94
CA VAL A 380 2.02 26.75 34.99
C VAL A 380 2.17 27.49 33.66
N VAL A 381 2.45 28.80 33.72
CA VAL A 381 2.63 29.69 32.57
C VAL A 381 4.01 29.50 31.92
N LYS A 382 4.97 28.93 32.65
CA LYS A 382 6.35 28.67 32.22
C LYS A 382 7.07 29.98 31.80
N THR A 383 6.87 31.04 32.56
CA THR A 383 7.55 32.35 32.39
C THR A 383 8.64 32.55 33.45
N THR A 384 9.45 33.59 33.32
CA THR A 384 10.42 33.97 34.37
C THR A 384 9.75 34.87 35.44
N PRO A 385 10.22 34.84 36.70
CA PRO A 385 9.74 35.74 37.75
C PRO A 385 9.84 37.22 37.33
N ALA A 386 10.98 37.63 36.76
CA ALA A 386 11.20 39.00 36.30
C ALA A 386 10.20 39.43 35.22
N THR A 387 9.88 38.53 34.27
CA THR A 387 8.85 38.81 33.26
C THR A 387 7.47 38.95 33.91
N LEU A 388 7.10 38.08 34.85
CA LEU A 388 5.81 38.15 35.52
C LEU A 388 5.66 39.48 36.29
N ASP A 389 6.67 39.86 37.07
CA ASP A 389 6.65 41.09 37.87
C ASP A 389 6.62 42.35 37.01
N LEU A 390 7.38 42.37 35.90
CA LEU A 390 7.35 43.48 34.95
C LEU A 390 5.94 43.67 34.36
N ARG A 391 5.33 42.57 33.88
CA ARG A 391 3.99 42.65 33.28
C ARG A 391 2.92 42.96 34.31
N TYR A 392 3.06 42.47 35.54
CA TYR A 392 2.16 42.80 36.64
C TYR A 392 2.15 44.30 36.92
N LYS A 393 3.31 44.94 37.06
CA LYS A 393 3.42 46.38 37.30
C LYS A 393 2.81 47.20 36.17
N GLU A 394 3.11 46.84 34.92
CA GLU A 394 2.55 47.50 33.75
C GLU A 394 1.02 47.43 33.72
N ILE A 395 0.44 46.23 33.94
CA ILE A 395 -1.02 46.05 33.91
C ILE A 395 -1.67 46.78 35.10
N LYS A 396 -1.07 46.71 36.29
CA LYS A 396 -1.60 47.35 37.50
C LYS A 396 -1.66 48.87 37.34
N ASN A 397 -0.55 49.49 36.95
CA ASN A 397 -0.48 50.95 36.76
C ASN A 397 -1.51 51.43 35.71
N GLU A 398 -1.67 50.69 34.61
CA GLU A 398 -2.61 51.06 33.56
C GLU A 398 -4.07 51.02 34.04
N ILE A 399 -4.42 50.02 34.86
CA ILE A 399 -5.76 49.90 35.39
C ILE A 399 -6.03 50.96 36.46
N GLU A 400 -5.07 51.21 37.36
CA GLU A 400 -5.19 52.26 38.40
C GLU A 400 -5.35 53.65 37.77
N ASN A 401 -4.55 53.99 36.75
CA ASN A 401 -4.67 55.26 36.03
C ASN A 401 -6.06 55.48 35.39
N LEU A 402 -6.73 54.40 34.99
CA LEU A 402 -8.07 54.47 34.39
C LEU A 402 -9.18 54.53 35.43
N GLU A 403 -8.97 53.96 36.61
CA GLU A 403 -9.85 54.09 37.76
C GLU A 403 -9.81 55.52 38.32
N ASP A 404 -8.62 56.12 38.42
CA ASP A 404 -8.40 57.47 38.97
C ASP A 404 -8.92 58.60 38.05
N THR A 405 -8.98 58.39 36.73
CA THR A 405 -9.48 59.40 35.78
C THR A 405 -11.01 59.51 35.72
N GLY A 406 -11.75 58.85 36.63
CA GLY A 406 -13.21 58.95 36.73
C GLY A 406 -13.96 58.32 35.55
N ASN A 407 -13.26 57.56 34.72
CA ASN A 407 -13.81 56.97 33.50
C ASN A 407 -14.44 55.59 33.79
N GLU A 408 -15.22 55.46 34.88
CA GLU A 408 -15.85 54.18 35.30
C GLU A 408 -16.71 53.54 34.19
N LYS A 409 -17.26 54.35 33.27
CA LYS A 409 -17.99 53.88 32.08
C LYS A 409 -17.11 53.09 31.10
N ALA A 410 -15.78 53.15 31.22
CA ALA A 410 -14.87 52.37 30.42
C ALA A 410 -14.66 50.94 30.96
N ILE A 411 -14.96 50.70 32.24
CA ILE A 411 -14.69 49.47 33.02
C ILE A 411 -15.97 48.63 33.22
N LYS A 412 -17.14 49.27 33.42
CA LYS A 412 -18.47 48.61 33.40
C LYS A 412 -18.83 48.21 31.97
#